data_AF-A0A6J2K4M3-F1
#
_entry.id   AF-A0A6J2K4M3-F1
#
_cell.length_a   1.000
_cell.length_b   1.000
_cell.length_c   1.000
_cell.angle_alpha   90.00
_cell.angle_beta   90.00
_cell.angle_gamma   90.00
#
_symmetry.space_group_name_H-M   'P 1'
#
loop_
_entity.id
_entity.type
_entity.pdbx_description
1 polymer ?
#
loop_
_entity_poly.entity_id
_entity_poly.type
_entity_poly.pdbx_seq_one_letter_code
_entity_poly.pdbx_strand_id
1 'polypeptide(L)'
;MPYRRRFPVKMQDYEDDVTVVDVYDLASDIGKECEIIIEKYGPDAVTALLPKVINTLELLENLAVRNEKENQALQELTAKISQLENDKIEKAEYRQRFEKEIEAIEEQWRTESAELVTAVARLQDENKRLRRTINAPADGTSAPPSPAREHDQEVLSRLSSTAEKQRATLRLQEVQLQEKQQQIDSLTNQLAQVSRDLRRKYKQLQNQMRLVCEERSELTAIVQSQQRDISALQQTKAQQKKCATCGSASPEAPDEEDQSTKASYSAILHERNELQLKLNRAEEQIRALQIDPQPDSSGSDSSPLLSSAAPDEEPPVQGPLPAEPDDAPWKRRGGIRKLCELLFHIKNQGRRSPPPRISFGPWY
;
A
#
# COMPACT_ATOMS: atom_id res chain seq x y z
N MET A 1 -11.80 -29.16 -31.89
CA MET A 1 -10.69 -28.22 -32.10
C MET A 1 -10.25 -27.68 -30.74
N PRO A 2 -9.06 -28.03 -30.22
CA PRO A 2 -8.63 -27.52 -28.92
C PRO A 2 -8.08 -26.10 -29.09
N TYR A 3 -8.57 -25.17 -28.29
CA TYR A 3 -8.07 -23.80 -28.21
C TYR A 3 -6.62 -23.84 -27.71
N ARG A 4 -5.67 -23.53 -28.60
CA ARG A 4 -4.27 -23.32 -28.26
C ARG A 4 -4.21 -22.11 -27.31
N ARG A 5 -3.88 -22.34 -26.04
CA ARG A 5 -3.53 -21.26 -25.10
C ARG A 5 -2.34 -20.51 -25.72
N ARG A 6 -2.55 -19.25 -26.10
CA ARG A 6 -1.43 -18.32 -26.31
C ARG A 6 -0.78 -18.13 -24.96
N PHE A 7 0.46 -18.60 -24.84
CA PHE A 7 1.33 -18.20 -23.74
C PHE A 7 1.47 -16.67 -23.77
N PRO A 8 1.44 -15.99 -22.61
CA PRO A 8 1.81 -14.58 -22.58
C PRO A 8 3.28 -14.51 -22.98
N VAL A 9 3.54 -13.92 -24.13
CA VAL A 9 4.89 -13.46 -24.47
C VAL A 9 5.24 -12.49 -23.36
N LYS A 10 6.19 -12.87 -22.51
CA LYS A 10 6.92 -11.89 -21.70
C LYS A 10 7.43 -10.86 -22.69
N MET A 11 6.81 -9.68 -22.68
CA MET A 11 7.42 -8.50 -23.27
C MET A 11 8.76 -8.41 -22.55
N GLN A 12 9.84 -8.69 -23.28
CA GLN A 12 11.16 -8.30 -22.82
C GLN A 12 11.03 -6.83 -22.49
N ASP A 13 11.31 -6.49 -21.23
CA ASP A 13 11.55 -5.11 -20.85
C ASP A 13 12.58 -4.59 -21.84
N TYR A 14 12.13 -3.77 -22.79
CA TYR A 14 13.02 -2.94 -23.58
C TYR A 14 13.57 -1.93 -22.57
N GLU A 15 14.66 -2.33 -21.92
CA GLU A 15 15.46 -1.42 -21.14
C GLU A 15 15.96 -0.31 -22.10
N ASP A 16 15.62 0.92 -21.73
CA ASP A 16 15.90 2.19 -22.40
C ASP A 16 15.15 2.45 -23.72
N ASP A 17 13.85 2.77 -23.61
CA ASP A 17 13.16 3.52 -24.66
C ASP A 17 13.83 4.89 -24.82
N VAL A 18 14.50 5.10 -25.97
CA VAL A 18 15.11 6.39 -26.33
C VAL A 18 14.02 7.46 -26.35
N THR A 19 14.08 8.37 -25.40
CA THR A 19 13.16 9.51 -25.28
C THR A 19 13.65 10.68 -26.10
N VAL A 20 12.74 11.64 -26.31
CA VAL A 20 13.09 12.89 -26.98
C VAL A 20 14.19 13.64 -26.22
N VAL A 21 14.22 13.54 -24.89
CA VAL A 21 15.24 14.16 -24.04
C VAL A 21 16.62 13.58 -24.32
N ASP A 22 16.72 12.26 -24.48
CA ASP A 22 17.99 11.58 -24.78
C ASP A 22 18.57 12.03 -26.14
N VAL A 23 17.69 12.32 -27.12
CA VAL A 23 18.12 12.86 -28.42
C VAL A 23 18.67 14.28 -28.30
N TYR A 24 18.10 15.12 -27.44
CA TYR A 24 18.60 16.48 -27.18
C TYR A 24 19.92 16.48 -26.43
N ASP A 25 20.10 15.59 -25.46
CA ASP A 25 21.37 15.45 -24.73
C ASP A 25 22.48 14.96 -25.66
N LEU A 26 22.18 13.96 -26.50
CA LEU A 26 23.10 13.47 -27.51
C LEU A 26 23.45 14.56 -28.54
N ALA A 27 22.48 15.36 -28.98
CA ALA A 27 22.71 16.50 -29.87
C ALA A 27 23.62 17.56 -29.23
N SER A 28 23.47 17.82 -27.93
CA SER A 28 24.33 18.74 -27.18
C SER A 28 25.77 18.27 -27.16
N ASP A 29 26.00 16.99 -26.88
CA ASP A 29 27.34 16.42 -26.81
C ASP A 29 28.00 16.36 -28.19
N ILE A 30 27.27 15.96 -29.22
CA ILE A 30 27.75 16.02 -30.61
C ILE A 30 28.08 17.46 -31.02
N GLY A 31 27.29 18.45 -30.58
CA GLY A 31 27.52 19.87 -30.82
C GLY A 31 28.85 20.35 -30.23
N LYS A 32 29.14 19.99 -28.96
CA LYS A 32 30.40 20.33 -28.29
C LYS A 32 31.62 19.73 -29.01
N GLU A 33 31.51 18.48 -29.46
CA GLU A 33 32.59 17.83 -30.22
C GLU A 33 32.80 18.51 -31.59
N CYS A 34 31.72 18.91 -32.27
CA CYS A 34 31.82 19.68 -33.50
C CYS A 34 32.47 21.05 -33.27
N GLU A 35 32.20 21.72 -32.15
CA GLU A 35 32.83 22.99 -31.77
C GLU A 35 34.35 22.84 -31.59
N ILE A 36 34.81 21.79 -30.91
CA ILE A 36 36.25 21.47 -30.77
C ILE A 36 36.91 21.27 -32.13
N ILE A 37 36.23 20.61 -33.08
CA ILE A 37 36.76 20.40 -34.43
C ILE A 37 36.85 21.75 -35.18
N ILE A 38 35.84 22.60 -35.07
CA ILE A 38 35.82 23.94 -35.67
C ILE A 38 36.98 24.79 -35.12
N GLU A 39 37.19 24.78 -33.81
CA GLU A 39 38.28 25.54 -33.17
C GLU A 39 39.68 25.12 -33.66
N LYS A 40 39.89 23.82 -33.91
CA LYS A 40 41.20 23.28 -34.30
C LYS A 40 41.48 23.31 -35.80
N TYR A 41 40.46 23.05 -36.62
CA TYR A 41 40.62 22.80 -38.05
C TYR A 41 39.85 23.79 -38.93
N GLY A 42 39.15 24.75 -38.33
CA GLY A 42 38.30 25.70 -39.01
C GLY A 42 36.92 25.13 -39.38
N PRO A 43 35.96 25.99 -39.74
CA PRO A 43 34.56 25.61 -39.97
C PRO A 43 34.37 24.72 -41.22
N ASP A 44 35.25 24.84 -42.22
CA ASP A 44 35.17 24.08 -43.47
C ASP A 44 35.25 22.56 -43.24
N ALA A 45 35.93 22.12 -42.16
CA ALA A 45 36.11 20.72 -41.81
C ALA A 45 34.79 19.99 -41.50
N VAL A 46 33.77 20.70 -40.99
CA VAL A 46 32.47 20.13 -40.59
C VAL A 46 31.29 20.63 -41.44
N THR A 47 31.50 21.61 -42.32
CA THR A 47 30.44 22.28 -43.08
C THR A 47 29.57 21.32 -43.90
N ALA A 48 30.15 20.28 -44.49
CA ALA A 48 29.39 19.27 -45.25
C ALA A 48 28.80 18.14 -44.38
N LEU A 49 29.29 17.97 -43.14
CA LEU A 49 28.89 16.91 -42.22
C LEU A 49 27.71 17.35 -41.33
N LEU A 50 27.77 18.56 -40.79
CA LEU A 50 26.76 19.14 -39.88
C LEU A 50 25.32 18.98 -40.41
N PRO A 51 24.99 19.32 -41.67
CA PRO A 51 23.64 19.14 -42.19
C PRO A 51 23.16 17.68 -42.17
N LYS A 52 24.06 16.71 -42.36
CA LYS A 52 23.71 15.27 -42.32
C LYS A 52 23.48 14.79 -40.90
N VAL A 53 24.29 15.28 -39.96
CA VAL A 53 24.13 15.00 -38.52
C VAL A 53 22.80 15.56 -38.04
N ILE A 54 22.48 16.81 -38.38
CA ILE A 54 21.19 17.46 -38.04
C ILE A 54 20.02 16.65 -38.59
N ASN A 55 20.03 16.31 -39.89
CA ASN A 55 18.95 15.52 -40.49
C ASN A 55 18.79 14.13 -39.84
N THR A 56 19.89 13.51 -39.38
CA THR A 56 19.83 12.23 -38.66
C THR A 56 19.25 12.38 -37.26
N LEU A 57 19.61 13.44 -36.54
CA LEU A 57 19.06 13.76 -35.22
C LEU A 57 17.59 14.15 -35.30
N GLU A 58 17.17 14.90 -36.32
CA GLU A 58 15.75 15.21 -36.58
C GLU A 58 14.95 13.94 -36.89
N LEU A 59 15.49 13.00 -37.67
CA LEU A 59 14.85 11.72 -37.91
C LEU A 59 14.73 10.90 -36.62
N LEU A 60 15.75 10.91 -35.77
CA LEU A 60 15.76 10.22 -34.49
C LEU A 60 14.75 10.84 -33.51
N GLU A 61 14.66 12.17 -33.44
CA GLU A 61 13.63 12.87 -32.65
C GLU A 61 12.23 12.47 -33.10
N ASN A 62 11.97 12.46 -34.41
CA ASN A 62 10.68 12.03 -34.94
C ASN A 62 10.35 10.56 -34.61
N LEU A 63 11.35 9.69 -34.54
CA LEU A 63 11.19 8.30 -34.11
C LEU A 63 10.92 8.21 -32.61
N ALA A 64 11.64 8.98 -31.79
CA ALA A 64 11.45 9.04 -30.34
C ALA A 64 10.04 9.56 -29.97
N VAL A 65 9.58 10.67 -30.59
CA VAL A 65 8.21 11.20 -30.41
C VAL A 65 7.16 10.16 -30.78
N ARG A 66 7.37 9.45 -31.89
CA ARG A 66 6.42 8.41 -32.34
C ARG A 66 6.40 7.24 -31.37
N ASN A 67 7.57 6.80 -30.89
CA ASN A 67 7.69 5.75 -29.89
C ASN A 67 6.96 6.16 -28.61
N GLU A 68 7.21 7.35 -28.06
CA GLU A 68 6.51 7.84 -26.86
C GLU A 68 4.99 7.82 -27.03
N LYS A 69 4.49 8.25 -28.20
CA LYS A 69 3.06 8.23 -28.50
C LYS A 69 2.49 6.80 -28.60
N GLU A 70 3.20 5.90 -29.27
CA GLU A 70 2.80 4.48 -29.38
C GLU A 70 2.83 3.80 -28.01
N ASN A 71 3.83 4.10 -27.19
CA ASN A 71 3.96 3.56 -25.84
C ASN A 71 2.85 4.09 -24.92
N GLN A 72 2.50 5.38 -25.01
CA GLN A 72 1.32 5.93 -24.33
C GLN A 72 0.04 5.21 -24.75
N ALA A 73 -0.18 4.99 -26.05
CA ALA A 73 -1.34 4.26 -26.54
C ALA A 73 -1.37 2.80 -26.06
N LEU A 74 -0.21 2.13 -26.00
CA LEU A 74 -0.08 0.78 -25.42
C LEU A 74 -0.41 0.76 -23.93
N GLN A 75 0.06 1.75 -23.16
CA GLN A 75 -0.27 1.89 -21.74
C GLN A 75 -1.77 2.12 -21.53
N GLU A 76 -2.40 3.00 -22.31
CA GLU A 76 -3.84 3.24 -22.28
C GLU A 76 -4.65 1.98 -22.61
N LEU A 77 -4.27 1.26 -23.66
CA LEU A 77 -4.93 0.01 -24.05
C LEU A 77 -4.76 -1.07 -22.98
N THR A 78 -3.57 -1.19 -22.40
CA THR A 78 -3.29 -2.14 -21.31
C THR A 78 -4.11 -1.82 -20.07
N ALA A 79 -4.20 -0.54 -19.69
CA ALA A 79 -5.06 -0.08 -18.62
C ALA A 79 -6.55 -0.38 -18.90
N LYS A 80 -6.98 -0.20 -20.15
CA LYS A 80 -8.36 -0.50 -20.56
C LYS A 80 -8.67 -1.99 -20.53
N ILE A 81 -7.73 -2.85 -20.94
CA ILE A 81 -7.86 -4.30 -20.84
C ILE A 81 -8.00 -4.70 -19.37
N SER A 82 -7.10 -4.22 -18.51
CA SER A 82 -7.14 -4.49 -17.06
C SER A 82 -8.48 -4.06 -16.44
N GLN A 83 -8.98 -2.87 -16.80
CA GLN A 83 -10.30 -2.41 -16.38
C GLN A 83 -11.42 -3.35 -16.83
N LEU A 84 -11.45 -3.74 -18.11
CA LEU A 84 -12.50 -4.61 -18.65
C LEU A 84 -12.46 -6.03 -18.08
N GLU A 85 -11.27 -6.54 -17.76
CA GLU A 85 -11.10 -7.82 -17.08
C GLU A 85 -11.65 -7.78 -15.66
N ASN A 86 -11.38 -6.72 -14.90
CA ASN A 86 -11.96 -6.50 -13.58
C ASN A 86 -13.49 -6.37 -13.64
N ASP A 87 -14.02 -5.54 -14.55
CA ASP A 87 -15.47 -5.40 -14.75
C ASP A 87 -16.14 -6.73 -15.09
N LYS A 88 -15.45 -7.59 -15.86
CA LYS A 88 -15.94 -8.92 -16.24
C LYS A 88 -15.99 -9.85 -15.02
N ILE A 89 -14.97 -9.81 -14.17
CA ILE A 89 -14.90 -10.59 -12.92
C ILE A 89 -16.01 -10.12 -11.98
N GLU A 90 -16.11 -8.82 -11.72
CA GLU A 90 -17.14 -8.25 -10.84
C GLU A 90 -18.55 -8.60 -11.30
N LYS A 91 -18.83 -8.50 -12.61
CA LYS A 91 -20.13 -8.91 -13.18
C LYS A 91 -20.39 -10.41 -13.02
N ALA A 92 -19.36 -11.24 -13.09
CA ALA A 92 -19.50 -12.68 -12.88
C ALA A 92 -19.76 -13.01 -11.41
N GLU A 93 -19.05 -12.36 -10.49
CA GLU A 93 -19.28 -12.49 -9.05
C GLU A 93 -20.67 -12.00 -8.65
N TYR A 94 -21.11 -10.87 -9.19
CA TYR A 94 -22.47 -10.36 -9.00
C TYR A 94 -23.47 -11.44 -9.41
N ARG A 95 -23.41 -11.92 -10.67
CA ARG A 95 -24.31 -12.99 -11.15
C ARG A 95 -24.29 -14.22 -10.26
N GLN A 96 -23.12 -14.67 -9.81
CA GLN A 96 -23.00 -15.81 -8.91
C GLN A 96 -23.67 -15.57 -7.56
N ARG A 97 -23.61 -14.34 -7.01
CA ARG A 97 -24.32 -13.98 -5.77
C ARG A 97 -25.83 -14.00 -5.98
N PHE A 98 -26.34 -13.44 -7.07
CA PHE A 98 -27.78 -13.50 -7.39
C PHE A 98 -28.27 -14.93 -7.55
N GLU A 99 -27.50 -15.79 -8.22
CA GLU A 99 -27.84 -17.20 -8.40
C GLU A 99 -27.95 -17.92 -7.05
N LYS A 100 -26.98 -17.70 -6.14
CA LYS A 100 -27.04 -18.24 -4.77
C LYS A 100 -28.21 -17.70 -3.95
N GLU A 101 -28.55 -16.42 -4.10
CA GLU A 101 -29.70 -15.82 -3.43
C GLU A 101 -31.01 -16.45 -3.93
N ILE A 102 -31.14 -16.70 -5.24
CA ILE A 102 -32.30 -17.39 -5.81
C ILE A 102 -32.38 -18.83 -5.28
N GLU A 103 -31.28 -19.58 -5.31
CA GLU A 103 -31.24 -20.95 -4.78
C GLU A 103 -31.63 -21.01 -3.29
N ALA A 104 -31.19 -20.02 -2.50
CA ALA A 104 -31.55 -19.91 -1.09
C ALA A 104 -33.04 -19.64 -0.88
N ILE A 105 -33.64 -18.74 -1.68
CA ILE A 105 -35.08 -18.47 -1.64
C ILE A 105 -35.88 -19.72 -2.04
N GLU A 106 -35.43 -20.45 -3.08
CA GLU A 106 -36.09 -21.68 -3.50
C GLU A 106 -36.03 -22.78 -2.43
N GLU A 107 -34.87 -22.96 -1.79
CA GLU A 107 -34.73 -23.92 -0.69
C GLU A 107 -35.58 -23.52 0.51
N GLN A 108 -35.58 -22.24 0.88
CA GLN A 108 -36.45 -21.72 1.93
C GLN A 108 -37.92 -22.02 1.62
N TRP A 109 -38.37 -21.74 0.39
CA TRP A 109 -39.74 -22.03 -0.02
C TRP A 109 -40.07 -23.52 0.05
N ARG A 110 -39.15 -24.41 -0.35
CA ARG A 110 -39.34 -25.87 -0.21
C ARG A 110 -39.46 -26.28 1.26
N THR A 111 -38.60 -25.75 2.13
CA THR A 111 -38.63 -26.07 3.56
C THR A 111 -39.94 -25.61 4.20
N GLU A 112 -40.35 -24.37 3.98
CA GLU A 112 -41.61 -23.82 4.48
C GLU A 112 -42.83 -24.61 3.95
N SER A 113 -42.83 -24.98 2.66
CA SER A 113 -43.88 -25.81 2.07
C SER A 113 -43.98 -27.19 2.74
N ALA A 114 -42.83 -27.84 2.97
CA ALA A 114 -42.78 -29.14 3.66
C ALA A 114 -43.25 -29.05 5.12
N GLU A 115 -42.87 -27.98 5.82
CA GLU A 115 -43.33 -27.71 7.19
C GLU A 115 -44.84 -27.49 7.25
N LEU A 116 -45.40 -26.70 6.33
CA LEU A 116 -46.84 -26.48 6.23
C LEU A 116 -47.60 -27.77 5.93
N VAL A 117 -47.11 -28.60 5.01
CA VAL A 117 -47.70 -29.93 4.73
C VAL A 117 -47.69 -30.81 5.97
N THR A 118 -46.57 -30.82 6.71
CA THR A 118 -46.44 -31.57 7.96
C THR A 118 -47.41 -31.07 9.03
N ALA A 119 -47.55 -29.74 9.17
CA ALA A 119 -48.50 -29.12 10.09
C ALA A 119 -49.95 -29.46 9.75
N VAL A 120 -50.32 -29.41 8.46
CA VAL A 120 -51.64 -29.81 7.97
C VAL A 120 -51.91 -31.28 8.29
N ALA A 121 -50.96 -32.18 8.03
CA ALA A 121 -51.10 -33.61 8.35
C ALA A 121 -51.35 -33.81 9.85
N ARG A 122 -50.57 -33.14 10.72
CA ARG A 122 -50.74 -33.20 12.18
C ARG A 122 -52.12 -32.73 12.62
N LEU A 123 -52.58 -31.60 12.09
CA LEU A 123 -53.91 -31.05 12.40
C LEU A 123 -55.04 -31.95 11.88
N GLN A 124 -54.88 -32.56 10.71
CA GLN A 124 -55.85 -33.51 10.18
C GLN A 124 -55.97 -34.76 11.06
N ASP A 125 -54.84 -35.29 11.54
CA ASP A 125 -54.83 -36.45 12.42
C ASP A 125 -55.43 -36.13 13.80
N GLU A 126 -55.17 -34.94 14.33
CA GLU A 126 -55.81 -34.46 15.56
C GLU A 126 -57.32 -34.27 15.38
N ASN A 127 -57.76 -33.71 14.26
CA ASN A 127 -59.19 -33.54 13.96
C ASN A 127 -59.90 -34.90 13.82
N LYS A 128 -59.26 -35.87 13.15
CA LYS A 128 -59.75 -37.26 13.10
C LYS A 128 -59.85 -37.88 14.50
N ARG A 129 -58.82 -37.68 15.34
CA ARG A 129 -58.80 -38.18 16.73
C ARG A 129 -59.95 -37.57 17.56
N LEU A 130 -60.12 -36.26 17.52
CA LEU A 130 -61.20 -35.56 18.23
C LEU A 130 -62.59 -36.01 17.74
N ARG A 131 -62.79 -36.18 16.42
CA ARG A 131 -64.03 -36.73 15.86
C ARG A 131 -64.34 -38.13 16.37
N ARG A 132 -63.33 -39.00 16.48
CA ARG A 132 -63.49 -40.34 17.08
C ARG A 132 -63.89 -40.25 18.55
N THR A 133 -63.32 -39.33 19.32
CA THR A 133 -63.66 -39.11 20.73
C THR A 133 -65.09 -38.56 20.91
N ILE A 134 -65.52 -37.64 20.06
CA ILE A 134 -66.89 -37.07 20.09
C ILE A 134 -67.93 -38.12 19.68
N ASN A 135 -67.62 -38.96 18.70
CA ASN A 135 -68.52 -39.98 18.17
C ASN A 135 -68.45 -41.31 18.95
N ALA A 136 -67.62 -41.41 19.99
CA ALA A 136 -67.58 -42.58 20.85
C ALA A 136 -68.85 -42.61 21.71
N PRO A 137 -69.67 -43.67 21.66
CA PRO A 137 -70.83 -43.80 22.52
C PRO A 137 -70.39 -43.85 23.98
N ALA A 138 -71.06 -43.09 24.85
CA ALA A 138 -70.89 -43.17 26.29
C ALA A 138 -71.46 -44.50 26.78
N ASP A 139 -70.67 -45.57 26.71
CA ASP A 139 -71.04 -46.85 27.28
C ASP A 139 -70.03 -47.27 28.35
N GLY A 140 -70.52 -47.26 29.58
CA GLY A 140 -69.82 -47.82 30.72
C GLY A 140 -69.96 -49.33 30.74
N THR A 141 -68.89 -49.98 31.20
CA THR A 141 -68.90 -51.35 31.76
C THR A 141 -68.92 -52.48 30.73
N SER A 142 -67.75 -53.07 30.49
CA SER A 142 -67.37 -54.42 30.94
C SER A 142 -66.25 -54.95 30.05
N ALA A 143 -65.15 -55.36 30.69
CA ALA A 143 -64.01 -55.96 30.02
C ALA A 143 -64.27 -57.45 29.73
N PRO A 144 -64.07 -57.90 28.48
CA PRO A 144 -63.65 -59.25 28.15
C PRO A 144 -62.13 -59.27 27.85
N PRO A 145 -61.45 -60.43 27.94
CA PRO A 145 -60.01 -60.52 27.66
C PRO A 145 -59.80 -60.23 26.18
N SER A 146 -59.14 -59.11 25.85
CA SER A 146 -59.39 -58.40 24.60
C SER A 146 -58.18 -58.35 23.65
N PRO A 147 -58.43 -58.42 22.32
CA PRO A 147 -57.44 -58.16 21.24
C PRO A 147 -56.82 -56.74 21.28
N ALA A 148 -57.28 -55.89 22.19
CA ALA A 148 -56.67 -54.61 22.53
C ALA A 148 -55.21 -54.76 23.01
N ARG A 149 -54.86 -55.84 23.73
CA ARG A 149 -53.48 -56.05 24.22
C ARG A 149 -52.49 -56.33 23.09
N GLU A 150 -52.90 -57.08 22.07
CA GLU A 150 -52.05 -57.36 20.90
C GLU A 150 -51.86 -56.09 20.05
N HIS A 151 -52.92 -55.30 19.88
CA HIS A 151 -52.85 -54.01 19.19
C HIS A 151 -51.95 -53.01 19.93
N ASP A 152 -52.07 -52.90 21.25
CA ASP A 152 -51.20 -52.05 22.08
C ASP A 152 -49.74 -52.51 22.01
N GLN A 153 -49.49 -53.82 22.01
CA GLN A 153 -48.14 -54.38 21.88
C GLN A 153 -47.54 -54.11 20.49
N GLU A 154 -48.35 -54.18 19.43
CA GLU A 154 -47.94 -53.81 18.07
C GLU A 154 -47.62 -52.31 17.96
N VAL A 155 -48.45 -51.45 18.55
CA VAL A 155 -48.23 -49.99 18.59
C VAL A 155 -46.95 -49.65 19.36
N LEU A 156 -46.73 -50.27 20.53
CA LEU A 156 -45.51 -50.09 21.31
C LEU A 156 -44.27 -50.58 20.57
N SER A 157 -44.37 -51.71 19.85
CA SER A 157 -43.27 -52.21 19.00
C SER A 157 -42.94 -51.25 17.85
N ARG A 158 -43.96 -50.70 17.18
CA ARG A 158 -43.78 -49.70 16.12
C ARG A 158 -43.15 -48.42 16.66
N LEU A 159 -43.62 -47.93 17.82
CA LEU A 159 -43.06 -46.76 18.49
C LEU A 159 -41.60 -46.98 18.90
N SER A 160 -41.27 -48.15 19.46
CA SER A 160 -39.89 -48.52 19.79
C SER A 160 -39.00 -48.51 18.54
N SER A 161 -39.45 -49.14 17.46
CA SER A 161 -38.72 -49.17 16.18
C SER A 161 -38.51 -47.76 15.60
N THR A 162 -39.52 -46.88 15.67
CA THR A 162 -39.36 -45.48 15.23
C THR A 162 -38.41 -44.69 16.12
N ALA A 163 -38.45 -44.90 17.44
CA ALA A 163 -37.54 -44.24 18.38
C ALA A 163 -36.08 -44.69 18.17
N GLU A 164 -35.87 -45.98 17.88
CA GLU A 164 -34.55 -46.52 17.53
C GLU A 164 -34.02 -45.92 16.21
N LYS A 165 -34.87 -45.82 15.18
CA LYS A 165 -34.50 -45.17 13.92
C LYS A 165 -34.15 -43.70 14.11
N GLN A 166 -34.95 -42.96 14.89
CA GLN A 166 -34.67 -41.56 15.22
C GLN A 166 -33.35 -41.40 15.99
N ARG A 167 -33.07 -42.27 16.97
CA ARG A 167 -31.77 -42.28 17.67
C ARG A 167 -30.60 -42.57 16.71
N ALA A 168 -30.77 -43.49 15.76
CA ALA A 168 -29.75 -43.79 14.77
C ALA A 168 -29.49 -42.59 13.83
N THR A 169 -30.55 -41.93 13.36
CA THR A 169 -30.45 -40.70 12.55
C THR A 169 -29.76 -39.58 13.32
N LEU A 170 -30.13 -39.35 14.57
CA LEU A 170 -29.49 -38.34 15.42
C LEU A 170 -27.99 -38.60 15.59
N ARG A 171 -27.59 -39.86 15.83
CA ARG A 171 -26.17 -40.24 15.91
C ARG A 171 -25.43 -39.96 14.60
N LEU A 172 -26.04 -40.27 13.45
CA LEU A 172 -25.42 -39.99 12.15
C LEU A 172 -25.26 -38.48 11.92
N GLN A 173 -26.30 -37.70 12.24
CA GLN A 173 -26.25 -36.24 12.14
C GLN A 173 -25.20 -35.64 13.08
N GLU A 174 -25.04 -36.18 14.28
CA GLU A 174 -24.03 -35.75 15.25
C GLU A 174 -22.60 -36.00 14.74
N VAL A 175 -22.34 -37.17 14.12
CA VAL A 175 -21.06 -37.46 13.46
C VAL A 175 -20.81 -36.50 12.29
N GLN A 176 -21.82 -36.26 11.44
CA GLN A 176 -21.70 -35.33 10.32
C GLN A 176 -21.42 -33.89 10.79
N LEU A 177 -22.09 -33.44 11.85
CA LEU A 177 -21.84 -32.14 12.46
C LEU A 177 -20.41 -32.06 13.02
N GLN A 178 -19.93 -33.11 13.66
CA GLN A 178 -18.56 -33.17 14.17
C GLN A 178 -17.52 -33.11 13.04
N GLU A 179 -17.74 -33.81 11.93
CA GLU A 179 -16.88 -33.73 10.73
C GLU A 179 -16.87 -32.31 10.14
N LYS A 180 -18.05 -31.68 10.04
CA LYS A 180 -18.17 -30.29 9.55
C LYS A 180 -17.48 -29.31 10.49
N GLN A 181 -17.60 -29.50 11.81
CA GLN A 181 -16.90 -28.70 12.80
C GLN A 181 -15.38 -28.81 12.64
N GLN A 182 -14.85 -30.03 12.47
CA GLN A 182 -13.42 -30.25 12.23
C GLN A 182 -12.94 -29.59 10.93
N GLN A 183 -13.75 -29.60 9.87
CA GLN A 183 -13.45 -28.89 8.62
C GLN A 183 -13.40 -27.37 8.83
N ILE A 184 -14.37 -26.80 9.57
CA ILE A 184 -14.39 -25.38 9.92
C ILE A 184 -13.15 -25.01 10.73
N ASP A 185 -12.80 -25.80 11.74
CA ASP A 185 -11.63 -25.55 12.59
C ASP A 185 -10.33 -25.60 11.78
N SER A 186 -10.20 -26.58 10.87
CA SER A 186 -9.05 -26.69 9.96
C SER A 186 -8.95 -25.47 9.03
N LEU A 187 -10.05 -25.06 8.40
CA LEU A 187 -10.07 -23.89 7.52
C LEU A 187 -9.78 -22.59 8.29
N THR A 188 -10.32 -22.46 9.50
CA THR A 188 -10.06 -21.32 10.39
C THR A 188 -8.58 -21.22 10.75
N ASN A 189 -7.95 -22.35 11.06
CA ASN A 189 -6.51 -22.42 11.34
C ASN A 189 -5.66 -22.07 10.11
N GLN A 190 -6.03 -22.55 8.93
CA GLN A 190 -5.36 -22.20 7.67
C GLN A 190 -5.47 -20.69 7.37
N LEU A 191 -6.66 -20.11 7.54
CA LEU A 191 -6.88 -18.68 7.36
C LEU A 191 -6.06 -17.85 8.35
N ALA A 192 -6.02 -18.27 9.62
CA ALA A 192 -5.21 -17.62 10.65
C ALA A 192 -3.71 -17.69 10.32
N GLN A 193 -3.24 -18.81 9.77
CA GLN A 193 -1.85 -18.96 9.31
C GLN A 193 -1.54 -18.01 8.14
N VAL A 194 -2.34 -18.03 7.08
CA VAL A 194 -2.17 -17.13 5.92
C VAL A 194 -2.20 -15.67 6.36
N SER A 195 -3.11 -15.31 7.27
CA SER A 195 -3.20 -13.95 7.82
C SER A 195 -1.95 -13.54 8.62
N ARG A 196 -1.32 -14.47 9.36
CA ARG A 196 -0.06 -14.22 10.06
C ARG A 196 1.09 -14.04 9.06
N ASP A 197 1.15 -14.88 8.02
CA ASP A 197 2.19 -14.83 7.00
C ASP A 197 2.09 -13.56 6.16
N LEU A 198 0.88 -13.14 5.79
CA LEU A 198 0.66 -11.86 5.10
C LEU A 198 1.10 -10.67 5.96
N ARG A 199 0.80 -10.66 7.26
CA ARG A 199 1.28 -9.62 8.19
C ARG A 199 2.80 -9.57 8.28
N ARG A 200 3.47 -10.73 8.34
CA ARG A 200 4.93 -10.83 8.33
C ARG A 200 5.52 -10.30 7.02
N LYS A 201 4.97 -10.69 5.86
CA LYS A 201 5.38 -10.21 4.55
C LYS A 201 5.20 -8.70 4.40
N TYR A 202 4.07 -8.17 4.85
CA TYR A 202 3.81 -6.73 4.85
C TYR A 202 4.86 -5.99 5.68
N LYS A 203 5.15 -6.45 6.90
CA LYS A 203 6.19 -5.86 7.75
C LYS A 203 7.58 -5.92 7.12
N GLN A 204 7.92 -7.03 6.46
CA GLN A 204 9.19 -7.17 5.73
C GLN A 204 9.27 -6.20 4.55
N LEU A 205 8.21 -6.06 3.76
CA LEU A 205 8.16 -5.12 2.63
C LEU A 205 8.23 -3.66 3.11
N GLN A 206 7.51 -3.34 4.20
CA GLN A 206 7.56 -2.02 4.82
C GLN A 206 8.97 -1.67 5.31
N ASN A 207 9.68 -2.63 5.91
CA ASN A 207 11.07 -2.43 6.34
C ASN A 207 12.01 -2.23 5.14
N GLN A 208 11.86 -3.01 4.06
CA GLN A 208 12.64 -2.81 2.83
C GLN A 208 12.39 -1.44 2.21
N MET A 209 11.13 -1.02 2.14
CA MET A 209 10.77 0.32 1.64
C MET A 209 11.41 1.43 2.48
N ARG A 210 11.45 1.27 3.80
CA ARG A 210 12.13 2.23 4.70
C ARG A 210 13.62 2.29 4.43
N LEU A 211 14.30 1.14 4.33
CA LEU A 211 15.74 1.07 4.02
C LEU A 211 16.06 1.75 2.69
N VAL A 212 15.30 1.48 1.63
CA VAL A 212 15.48 2.12 0.32
C VAL A 212 15.28 3.65 0.42
N CYS A 213 14.34 4.11 1.24
CA CYS A 213 14.16 5.56 1.47
C CYS A 213 15.33 6.19 2.21
N GLU A 214 15.90 5.49 3.20
CA GLU A 214 17.09 5.90 3.95
C GLU A 214 18.30 5.97 3.01
N GLU A 215 18.58 4.90 2.24
CA GLU A 215 19.64 4.86 1.23
C GLU A 215 19.50 5.99 0.19
N ARG A 216 18.28 6.23 -0.32
CA ARG A 216 18.03 7.35 -1.24
C ARG A 216 18.34 8.69 -0.59
N SER A 217 17.99 8.87 0.69
CA SER A 217 18.25 10.12 1.42
C SER A 217 19.75 10.34 1.65
N GLU A 218 20.50 9.28 1.96
CA GLU A 218 21.96 9.31 2.13
C GLU A 218 22.66 9.64 0.81
N LEU A 219 22.29 8.96 -0.28
CA LEU A 219 22.84 9.24 -1.61
C LEU A 219 22.53 10.68 -2.05
N THR A 220 21.32 11.17 -1.78
CA THR A 220 20.95 12.56 -2.06
C THR A 220 21.81 13.54 -1.27
N ALA A 221 22.09 13.26 0.01
CA ALA A 221 22.96 14.10 0.83
C ALA A 221 24.42 14.09 0.32
N ILE A 222 24.93 12.93 -0.12
CA ILE A 222 26.27 12.79 -0.73
C ILE A 222 26.35 13.63 -2.01
N VAL A 223 25.39 13.47 -2.92
CA VAL A 223 25.35 14.23 -4.19
C VAL A 223 25.28 15.74 -3.91
N GLN A 224 24.47 16.18 -2.95
CA GLN A 224 24.40 17.59 -2.56
C GLN A 224 25.70 18.12 -1.94
N SER A 225 26.43 17.28 -1.19
CA SER A 225 27.75 17.66 -0.66
C SER A 225 28.77 17.81 -1.79
N GLN A 226 28.84 16.82 -2.69
CA GLN A 226 29.74 16.85 -3.83
C GLN A 226 29.45 18.04 -4.75
N GLN A 227 28.17 18.38 -4.97
CA GLN A 227 27.80 19.55 -5.75
C GLN A 227 28.29 20.86 -5.10
N ARG A 228 28.22 20.98 -3.77
CA ARG A 228 28.76 22.13 -3.02
C ARG A 228 30.28 22.22 -3.17
N ASP A 229 30.99 21.09 -3.07
CA ASP A 229 32.44 21.03 -3.23
C ASP A 229 32.88 21.42 -4.65
N ILE A 230 32.18 20.93 -5.68
CA ILE A 230 32.41 21.30 -7.08
C ILE A 230 32.20 22.81 -7.27
N SER A 231 31.11 23.37 -6.74
CA SER A 231 30.87 24.82 -6.82
C SER A 231 31.95 25.64 -6.11
N ALA A 232 32.43 25.20 -4.94
CA ALA A 232 33.52 25.87 -4.22
C ALA A 232 34.86 25.81 -5.00
N LEU A 233 35.17 24.66 -5.61
CA LEU A 233 36.36 24.49 -6.47
C LEU A 233 36.29 25.35 -7.75
N GLN A 234 35.10 25.47 -8.35
CA GLN A 234 34.89 26.37 -9.49
C GLN A 234 35.08 27.84 -9.09
N GLN A 235 34.59 28.25 -7.92
CA GLN A 235 34.74 29.61 -7.41
C GLN A 235 36.21 29.95 -7.11
N THR A 236 36.95 29.04 -6.47
CA THR A 236 38.39 29.22 -6.20
C THR A 236 39.22 29.25 -7.49
N LYS A 237 38.94 28.37 -8.47
CA LYS A 237 39.55 28.48 -9.81
C LYS A 237 39.25 29.82 -10.49
N ALA A 238 38.03 30.33 -10.37
CA ALA A 238 37.65 31.63 -10.91
C ALA A 238 38.37 32.79 -10.19
N GLN A 239 38.54 32.70 -8.87
CA GLN A 239 39.31 33.68 -8.08
C GLN A 239 40.80 33.63 -8.40
N GLN A 240 41.40 32.45 -8.56
CA GLN A 240 42.80 32.31 -9.00
C GLN A 240 43.04 32.91 -10.39
N LYS A 241 42.12 32.71 -11.34
CA LYS A 241 42.19 33.35 -12.66
C LYS A 241 42.09 34.88 -12.59
N LYS A 242 41.31 35.44 -11.66
CA LYS A 242 41.24 36.89 -11.42
C LYS A 242 42.48 37.44 -10.71
N CYS A 243 43.10 36.64 -9.83
CA CYS A 243 44.34 36.95 -9.13
C CYS A 243 45.57 36.87 -10.08
N ALA A 244 45.54 36.06 -11.13
CA ALA A 244 46.58 36.11 -12.18
C ALA A 244 46.58 37.45 -12.97
N THR A 245 45.49 38.23 -12.91
CA THR A 245 45.40 39.57 -13.51
C THR A 245 45.82 40.69 -12.53
N CYS A 246 46.02 40.41 -11.23
CA CYS A 246 46.72 41.36 -10.37
C CYS A 246 48.23 41.13 -10.48
N GLY A 247 48.81 41.77 -11.50
CA GLY A 247 50.22 42.11 -11.48
C GLY A 247 50.46 43.10 -10.35
N SER A 248 50.86 42.62 -9.18
CA SER A 248 51.51 43.47 -8.19
C SER A 248 52.72 42.74 -7.63
N ALA A 249 53.87 43.30 -7.99
CA ALA A 249 55.13 43.13 -7.30
C ALA A 249 54.96 43.23 -5.79
N SER A 250 55.85 42.54 -5.07
CA SER A 250 56.12 42.77 -3.66
C SER A 250 56.23 44.28 -3.36
N PRO A 251 55.74 44.70 -2.19
CA PRO A 251 56.66 45.31 -1.23
C PRO A 251 56.49 44.75 0.19
N GLU A 252 57.57 44.83 0.95
CA GLU A 252 57.71 44.44 2.35
C GLU A 252 56.79 45.20 3.33
N ALA A 253 56.32 44.45 4.34
CA ALA A 253 56.02 44.82 5.75
C ALA A 253 54.74 45.65 6.09
N PRO A 254 54.25 45.62 7.36
CA PRO A 254 54.02 44.49 8.29
C PRO A 254 52.60 44.53 8.97
N ASP A 255 52.20 43.40 9.58
CA ASP A 255 51.28 43.27 10.74
C ASP A 255 49.77 43.62 10.66
N GLU A 256 49.00 43.07 9.72
CA GLU A 256 47.51 43.05 9.83
C GLU A 256 46.89 41.66 9.57
N GLU A 257 47.53 40.75 8.82
CA GLU A 257 47.02 39.38 8.62
C GLU A 257 47.18 38.50 9.88
N ASP A 258 48.11 38.85 10.77
CA ASP A 258 48.52 37.97 11.86
C ASP A 258 47.51 37.94 13.03
N GLN A 259 46.66 38.97 13.20
CA GLN A 259 45.63 38.98 14.26
C GLN A 259 44.35 38.21 13.89
N SER A 260 43.93 38.26 12.63
CA SER A 260 42.78 37.49 12.15
C SER A 260 43.08 36.00 12.16
N THR A 261 44.28 35.61 11.70
CA THR A 261 44.72 34.21 11.70
C THR A 261 44.98 33.71 13.13
N LYS A 262 45.52 34.54 14.04
CA LYS A 262 45.62 34.18 15.47
C LYS A 262 44.26 34.04 16.15
N ALA A 263 43.28 34.89 15.83
CA ALA A 263 41.92 34.78 16.36
C ALA A 263 41.21 33.53 15.85
N SER A 264 41.34 33.23 14.55
CA SER A 264 40.81 31.99 13.95
C SER A 264 41.50 30.75 14.53
N TYR A 265 42.82 30.77 14.71
CA TYR A 265 43.56 29.67 15.32
C TYR A 265 43.16 29.45 16.79
N SER A 266 42.95 30.52 17.55
CA SER A 266 42.42 30.44 18.92
C SER A 266 41.02 29.84 18.97
N ALA A 267 40.13 30.24 18.06
CA ALA A 267 38.78 29.68 17.95
C ALA A 267 38.81 28.19 17.59
N ILE A 268 39.66 27.78 16.63
CA ILE A 268 39.86 26.39 16.25
C ILE A 268 40.43 25.57 17.42
N LEU A 269 41.35 26.13 18.19
CA LEU A 269 41.89 25.47 19.39
C LEU A 269 40.81 25.29 20.48
N HIS A 270 39.95 26.29 20.68
CA HIS A 270 38.82 26.18 21.61
C HIS A 270 37.84 25.10 21.15
N GLU A 271 37.48 25.06 19.86
CA GLU A 271 36.61 24.04 19.29
C GLU A 271 37.24 22.64 19.40
N ARG A 272 38.55 22.51 19.12
CA ARG A 272 39.29 21.26 19.31
C ARG A 272 39.25 20.79 20.76
N ASN A 273 39.45 21.70 21.71
CA ASN A 273 39.43 21.37 23.14
C ASN A 273 38.02 20.93 23.60
N GLU A 274 36.96 21.57 23.09
CA GLU A 274 35.58 21.13 23.36
C GLU A 274 35.28 19.75 22.77
N LEU A 275 35.69 19.51 21.51
CA LEU A 275 35.49 18.22 20.84
C LEU A 275 36.28 17.12 21.54
N GLN A 276 37.49 17.40 22.01
CA GLN A 276 38.28 16.44 22.78
C GLN A 276 37.61 16.10 24.12
N LEU A 277 36.98 17.07 24.78
CA LEU A 277 36.21 16.83 26.00
C LEU A 277 34.95 15.98 25.73
N LYS A 278 34.28 16.20 24.60
CA LYS A 278 33.13 15.39 24.14
C LYS A 278 33.57 13.97 23.77
N LEU A 279 34.70 13.82 23.09
CA LEU A 279 35.29 12.52 22.75
C LEU A 279 35.66 11.75 24.01
N ASN A 280 36.35 12.38 24.97
CA ASN A 280 36.68 11.74 26.24
C ASN A 280 35.43 11.27 26.99
N ARG A 281 34.34 12.06 27.01
CA ARG A 281 33.05 11.62 27.59
C ARG A 281 32.43 10.44 26.85
N ALA A 282 32.46 10.47 25.51
CA ALA A 282 31.93 9.35 24.71
C ALA A 282 32.77 8.08 24.91
N GLU A 283 34.09 8.21 25.01
CA GLU A 283 34.99 7.10 25.34
C GLU A 283 34.77 6.57 26.76
N GLU A 284 34.51 7.44 27.75
CA GLU A 284 34.13 7.02 29.11
C GLU A 284 32.79 6.26 29.09
N GLN A 285 31.80 6.72 28.31
CA GLN A 285 30.54 6.01 28.13
C GLN A 285 30.74 4.65 27.45
N ILE A 286 31.59 4.57 26.43
CA ILE A 286 31.93 3.31 25.77
C ILE A 286 32.69 2.38 26.72
N ARG A 287 33.65 2.88 27.50
CA ARG A 287 34.37 2.09 28.52
C ARG A 287 33.43 1.59 29.61
N ALA A 288 32.50 2.40 30.07
CA ALA A 288 31.48 1.99 31.03
C ALA A 288 30.58 0.87 30.49
N LEU A 289 30.33 0.85 29.18
CA LEU A 289 29.57 -0.21 28.50
C LEU A 289 30.42 -1.43 28.11
N GLN A 290 31.75 -1.30 28.03
CA GLN A 290 32.68 -2.39 27.69
C GLN A 290 33.21 -3.16 28.91
N ILE A 291 33.06 -2.64 30.13
CA ILE A 291 33.25 -3.43 31.35
C ILE A 291 31.98 -4.24 31.60
N ASP A 292 31.69 -5.18 30.71
CA ASP A 292 31.09 -6.46 31.11
C ASP A 292 31.46 -7.56 30.10
N PRO A 293 32.55 -8.28 30.38
CA PRO A 293 32.67 -9.66 29.97
C PRO A 293 32.74 -10.54 31.22
N GLN A 294 31.66 -11.28 31.46
CA GLN A 294 31.62 -12.46 32.32
C GLN A 294 32.85 -13.38 32.08
N PRO A 295 33.30 -14.11 33.12
CA PRO A 295 33.19 -15.56 32.97
C PRO A 295 32.90 -16.33 34.27
N ASP A 296 32.00 -17.30 34.11
CA ASP A 296 32.08 -18.70 34.54
C ASP A 296 32.31 -19.11 36.01
N SER A 297 31.39 -20.01 36.42
CA SER A 297 31.63 -21.29 37.10
C SER A 297 31.17 -21.43 38.56
N SER A 298 30.36 -22.48 38.74
CA SER A 298 30.21 -23.33 39.93
C SER A 298 29.49 -22.78 41.17
N GLY A 299 28.49 -23.54 41.62
CA GLY A 299 28.25 -23.70 43.06
C GLY A 299 26.79 -23.75 43.49
N SER A 300 26.38 -24.94 43.93
CA SER A 300 25.22 -25.33 44.74
C SER A 300 24.45 -24.27 45.54
N ASP A 301 23.14 -24.53 45.57
CA ASP A 301 22.21 -24.49 46.71
C ASP A 301 22.18 -23.27 47.63
N SER A 302 21.04 -22.60 47.64
CA SER A 302 20.13 -22.58 48.80
C SER A 302 18.84 -21.83 48.45
N SER A 303 17.71 -22.52 48.50
CA SER A 303 16.40 -21.90 48.76
C SER A 303 16.33 -21.51 50.27
N PRO A 304 15.37 -20.70 50.78
CA PRO A 304 14.05 -20.48 50.18
C PRO A 304 13.35 -19.13 50.46
N LEU A 305 12.13 -19.03 49.90
CA LEU A 305 10.94 -18.27 50.31
C LEU A 305 10.80 -16.77 49.96
N LEU A 306 9.80 -16.56 49.10
CA LEU A 306 8.66 -15.64 49.21
C LEU A 306 8.94 -14.14 49.34
N SER A 307 8.66 -13.42 48.26
CA SER A 307 7.78 -12.26 48.37
C SER A 307 6.99 -12.06 47.08
N SER A 308 5.69 -11.87 47.27
CA SER A 308 4.74 -11.49 46.24
C SER A 308 5.13 -10.14 45.63
N ALA A 309 5.28 -10.09 44.31
CA ALA A 309 5.17 -8.84 43.57
C ALA A 309 4.57 -9.14 42.20
N ALA A 310 3.60 -8.32 41.84
CA ALA A 310 2.80 -8.36 40.64
C ALA A 310 3.65 -8.42 39.35
N PRO A 311 3.09 -8.90 38.23
CA PRO A 311 3.67 -8.56 36.93
C PRO A 311 3.55 -7.06 36.76
N ASP A 312 4.69 -6.36 36.71
CA ASP A 312 4.71 -4.97 36.26
C ASP A 312 4.14 -4.95 34.84
N GLU A 313 2.99 -4.31 34.72
CA GLU A 313 2.40 -3.90 33.47
C GLU A 313 3.42 -3.05 32.72
N GLU A 314 3.94 -3.55 31.60
CA GLU A 314 4.53 -2.67 30.60
C GLU A 314 3.36 -1.87 30.00
N PRO A 315 3.29 -0.54 30.19
CA PRO A 315 2.18 0.23 29.67
C PRO A 315 2.17 0.11 28.13
N PRO A 316 1.00 0.01 27.49
CA PRO A 316 0.96 -0.06 26.04
C PRO A 316 1.67 1.17 25.46
N VAL A 317 2.74 0.95 24.72
CA VAL A 317 3.39 2.00 23.93
C VAL A 317 2.36 2.44 22.89
N GLN A 318 1.67 3.53 23.24
CA GLN A 318 0.68 4.17 22.42
C GLN A 318 1.42 4.74 21.21
N GLY A 319 1.40 3.99 20.10
CA GLY A 319 1.76 4.53 18.80
C GLY A 319 0.98 5.82 18.55
N PRO A 320 1.52 6.76 17.75
CA PRO A 320 0.87 8.05 17.52
C PRO A 320 -0.60 7.82 17.13
N LEU A 321 -1.51 8.47 17.86
CA LEU A 321 -2.96 8.38 17.65
C LEU A 321 -3.25 8.51 16.15
N PRO A 322 -4.16 7.68 15.58
CA PRO A 322 -4.71 7.96 14.26
C PRO A 322 -5.29 9.38 14.28
N ALA A 323 -4.80 10.23 13.39
CA ALA A 323 -5.31 11.59 13.26
C ALA A 323 -6.84 11.55 13.12
N GLU A 324 -7.54 12.39 13.88
CA GLU A 324 -8.97 12.60 13.69
C GLU A 324 -9.23 12.95 12.21
N PRO A 325 -10.41 12.60 11.65
CA PRO A 325 -10.71 12.81 10.23
C PRO A 325 -10.60 14.28 9.74
N ASP A 326 -10.37 15.24 10.64
CA ASP A 326 -10.05 16.64 10.34
C ASP A 326 -8.55 16.97 10.24
N ASP A 327 -7.65 16.12 10.74
CA ASP A 327 -6.20 16.39 10.86
C ASP A 327 -5.32 15.69 9.80
N ALA A 328 -5.94 15.16 8.75
CA ALA A 328 -5.20 14.54 7.67
C ALA A 328 -4.30 15.54 6.91
N PRO A 329 -3.10 15.12 6.44
CA PRO A 329 -2.08 16.01 5.88
C PRO A 329 -2.52 16.78 4.62
N TRP A 330 -3.59 16.35 3.95
CA TRP A 330 -4.22 17.05 2.82
C TRP A 330 -5.11 18.25 3.22
N LYS A 331 -5.42 18.42 4.52
CA LYS A 331 -6.27 19.51 5.03
C LYS A 331 -5.49 20.74 5.51
N ARG A 332 -4.15 20.71 5.52
CA ARG A 332 -3.37 21.96 5.65
C ARG A 332 -3.72 22.87 4.48
N ARG A 333 -4.39 24.00 4.77
CA ARG A 333 -4.71 25.05 3.79
C ARG A 333 -3.41 25.74 3.35
N GLY A 334 -2.67 25.08 2.46
CA GLY A 334 -1.56 25.65 1.72
C GLY A 334 -2.05 26.48 0.54
N GLY A 335 -1.82 27.80 0.63
CA GLY A 335 -1.29 28.69 -0.41
C GLY A 335 -1.87 28.79 -1.84
N ILE A 336 -2.65 27.84 -2.36
CA ILE A 336 -2.96 27.79 -3.79
C ILE A 336 -4.28 28.51 -4.13
N ARG A 337 -5.25 28.54 -3.20
CA ARG A 337 -6.52 29.25 -3.43
C ARG A 337 -6.37 30.78 -3.51
N LYS A 338 -5.40 31.36 -2.78
CA LYS A 338 -5.07 32.79 -2.90
C LYS A 338 -4.45 33.14 -4.25
N LEU A 339 -3.72 32.19 -4.87
CA LEU A 339 -3.10 32.39 -6.18
C LEU A 339 -4.16 32.36 -7.30
N CYS A 340 -5.18 31.51 -7.18
CA CYS A 340 -6.30 31.46 -8.12
C CYS A 340 -7.24 32.67 -8.01
N GLU A 341 -7.52 33.19 -6.81
CA GLU A 341 -8.30 34.43 -6.64
C GLU A 341 -7.55 35.67 -7.16
N LEU A 342 -6.23 35.73 -6.96
CA LEU A 342 -5.39 36.80 -7.48
C LEU A 342 -5.29 36.74 -9.02
N LEU A 343 -5.15 35.55 -9.61
CA LEU A 343 -5.13 35.38 -11.07
C LEU A 343 -6.51 35.69 -11.71
N PHE A 344 -7.62 35.34 -11.05
CA PHE A 344 -8.97 35.71 -11.53
C PHE A 344 -9.25 37.22 -11.39
N HIS A 345 -8.74 37.88 -10.34
CA HIS A 345 -8.85 39.33 -10.19
C HIS A 345 -7.95 40.10 -11.16
N ILE A 346 -6.75 39.59 -11.48
CA ILE A 346 -5.84 40.23 -12.44
C ILE A 346 -6.36 40.08 -13.88
N LYS A 347 -7.00 38.95 -14.22
CA LYS A 347 -7.54 38.71 -15.57
C LYS A 347 -8.79 39.55 -15.88
N ASN A 348 -9.51 40.04 -14.87
CA ASN A 348 -10.74 40.84 -15.03
C ASN A 348 -10.57 42.36 -14.88
N GLN A 349 -9.35 42.89 -14.71
CA GLN A 349 -9.10 44.34 -14.75
C GLN A 349 -8.68 44.86 -16.15
N GLY A 350 -8.61 44.00 -17.16
CA GLY A 350 -8.13 44.38 -18.50
C GLY A 350 -9.21 44.68 -19.55
N ARG A 351 -10.51 44.47 -19.29
CA ARG A 351 -11.58 44.77 -20.26
C ARG A 351 -12.87 45.22 -19.56
N ARG A 352 -12.97 46.51 -19.24
CA ARG A 352 -14.28 47.17 -19.10
C ARG A 352 -14.54 48.03 -20.33
N SER A 353 -15.32 47.48 -21.24
CA SER A 353 -16.11 48.23 -22.23
C SER A 353 -17.06 49.19 -21.49
N PRO A 354 -17.30 50.40 -22.02
CA PRO A 354 -18.19 51.36 -21.37
C PRO A 354 -19.66 50.89 -21.45
N PRO A 355 -20.49 51.22 -20.45
CA PRO A 355 -21.91 50.85 -20.45
C PRO A 355 -22.71 51.69 -21.46
N PRO A 356 -23.85 51.18 -21.97
CA PRO A 356 -24.69 51.92 -22.90
C PRO A 356 -25.35 53.12 -22.20
N ARG A 357 -25.34 54.28 -22.85
CA ARG A 357 -26.12 55.45 -22.45
C ARG A 357 -27.59 55.17 -22.71
N ILE A 358 -28.39 55.07 -21.65
CA ILE A 358 -29.85 55.16 -21.72
C ILE A 358 -30.17 56.64 -21.90
N SER A 359 -30.60 57.01 -23.11
CA SER A 359 -31.18 58.32 -23.41
C SER A 359 -32.67 58.31 -23.06
N PHE A 360 -33.05 59.05 -22.03
CA PHE A 360 -34.43 59.53 -21.89
C PHE A 360 -34.62 60.74 -22.83
N GLY A 361 -35.54 60.62 -23.76
CA GLY A 361 -36.07 61.69 -24.61
C GLY A 361 -37.60 61.63 -24.61
N PRO A 362 -38.29 62.79 -24.76
CA PRO A 362 -39.51 63.08 -24.03
C PRO A 362 -40.79 62.58 -24.69
N TRP A 363 -41.79 62.40 -23.82
CA TRP A 363 -43.20 62.23 -24.10
C TRP A 363 -43.73 63.31 -25.05
N TYR A 364 -44.29 62.89 -26.18
CA TYR A 364 -45.59 63.33 -26.71
C TYR A 364 -46.11 62.34 -27.74
#